data_AF-A0A8T9QD63-F1
#
_entry.id   AF-A0A8T9QD63-F1
#
_cell.length_a   1.000
_cell.length_b   1.000
_cell.length_c   1.000
_cell.angle_alpha   90.00
_cell.angle_beta   90.00
_cell.angle_gamma   90.00
#
_symmetry.space_group_name_H-M   'P 1'
#
loop_
_entity.id
_entity.type
_entity.pdbx_description
1 polymer ?
#
loop_
_entity_poly.entity_id
_entity_poly.type
_entity_poly.pdbx_seq_one_letter_code
_entity_poly.pdbx_strand_id
1 'polypeptide(L)'
;MRGFYQLLGLAVGLLLTSCGTTEPAPLRISVVGDVLLDRGVPAALQRDSSALRRTTRQLWAQSRYVIGNLECPLATGSQPVQKAFAFRGRAQDAQWLRRLGFTQLSLANNHTLDQQLPGLRATSQALQQAGIAGLGVAADSLAGCRPTLLGPDSSAAVFAYSALHLGVKGESCLCSRDFAALCERVATYKTLFPRRAVIVYLHWGTEYSAEPEPAQRQQARALIDCGAAAVVGAHPHVVQSAEFYRGRPILYSLGNFLFDQQGRGADLAVQADFDVRDGQVVATWIRPLRLRGPLPQPADAPARTALAARLLGLAKKVRLVADAPDLGWQLLPNAPATPADTTSAFMTRHLTLPATRTQPAATARLRYRARARQYQVHTRVDSRTTLLDLGFPLYRFTQGDVDNDGQPDLLVGPIKATRFDSTVRRRLFVYRLREGRWVPRWLGSQVVHRLLYFRPARRADGRTVVLTLERAPDGRYYVGRYYWQGFGLTLDRFIHQSRSLDAAYFQFI
;
A
#
# COMPACT_ATOMS: atom_id res chain seq x y z
N MET A 1 43.17 33.95 -71.73
CA MET A 1 41.86 34.58 -72.06
C MET A 1 40.80 33.94 -71.17
N ARG A 2 39.89 34.78 -70.67
CA ARG A 2 38.97 34.63 -69.54
C ARG A 2 38.05 33.39 -69.51
N GLY A 3 37.73 32.94 -68.29
CA GLY A 3 36.56 32.10 -67.93
C GLY A 3 36.95 30.91 -67.04
N PHE A 4 36.33 30.60 -65.90
CA PHE A 4 35.15 31.08 -65.19
C PHE A 4 35.32 30.59 -63.73
N TYR A 5 35.23 31.46 -62.73
CA TYR A 5 35.23 31.06 -61.31
C TYR A 5 33.81 30.63 -60.94
N GLN A 6 33.63 29.39 -60.49
CA GLN A 6 32.45 28.96 -59.74
C GLN A 6 32.89 28.43 -58.37
N LEU A 7 32.37 29.10 -57.34
CA LEU A 7 32.45 28.75 -55.93
C LEU A 7 31.76 27.42 -55.66
N LEU A 8 32.46 26.45 -55.08
CA LEU A 8 31.86 25.29 -54.41
C LEU A 8 32.19 25.37 -52.91
N GLY A 9 31.21 25.82 -52.12
CA GLY A 9 31.26 25.77 -50.67
C GLY A 9 31.05 24.33 -50.20
N LEU A 10 32.07 23.76 -49.56
CA LEU A 10 32.00 22.49 -48.83
C LEU A 10 31.06 22.63 -47.63
N ALA A 11 29.83 22.10 -47.74
CA ALA A 11 28.97 21.84 -46.60
C ALA A 11 29.23 20.40 -46.12
N VAL A 12 30.11 20.24 -45.13
CA VAL A 12 30.23 19.02 -44.33
C VAL A 12 29.02 18.96 -43.41
N GLY A 13 28.01 18.19 -43.80
CA GLY A 13 26.88 17.84 -42.95
C GLY A 13 27.31 16.89 -41.84
N LEU A 14 27.55 17.44 -40.64
CA LEU A 14 27.61 16.65 -39.41
C LEU A 14 26.21 16.07 -39.14
N LEU A 15 26.02 14.78 -39.45
CA LEU A 15 24.96 13.94 -38.91
C LEU A 15 25.21 13.78 -37.40
N LEU A 16 24.71 14.73 -36.61
CA LEU A 16 24.46 14.53 -35.19
C LEU A 16 23.29 13.56 -35.07
N THR A 17 23.57 12.25 -35.13
CA THR A 17 22.66 11.24 -34.63
C THR A 17 22.53 11.45 -33.13
N SER A 18 21.49 12.18 -32.71
CA SER A 18 21.08 12.20 -31.32
C SER A 18 20.71 10.77 -30.95
N CYS A 19 21.57 10.12 -30.16
CA CYS A 19 21.17 8.98 -29.35
C CYS A 19 20.16 9.50 -28.34
N GLY A 20 18.92 9.70 -28.78
CA GLY A 20 17.78 9.89 -27.90
C GLY A 20 17.62 8.58 -27.14
N THR A 21 18.18 8.50 -25.94
CA THR A 21 17.79 7.46 -24.99
C THR A 21 16.33 7.70 -24.66
N THR A 22 15.41 7.10 -25.42
CA THR A 22 13.99 7.06 -25.07
C THR A 22 13.92 6.42 -23.70
N GLU A 23 13.52 7.20 -22.69
CA GLU A 23 13.33 6.66 -21.35
C GLU A 23 12.42 5.42 -21.40
N PRO A 24 12.71 4.37 -20.63
CA PRO A 24 11.87 3.18 -20.62
C PRO A 24 10.44 3.55 -20.22
N ALA A 25 9.48 2.96 -20.93
CA ALA A 25 8.07 3.21 -20.67
C ALA A 25 7.71 2.89 -19.20
N PRO A 26 6.84 3.69 -18.56
CA PRO A 26 6.43 3.44 -17.18
C PRO A 26 5.73 2.10 -17.06
N LEU A 27 5.82 1.47 -15.88
CA LEU A 27 5.08 0.26 -15.59
C LEU A 27 3.60 0.60 -15.41
N ARG A 28 2.73 0.11 -16.29
CA ARG A 28 1.28 0.26 -16.17
C ARG A 28 0.65 -0.86 -15.32
N ILE A 29 -0.12 -0.47 -14.31
CA ILE A 29 -0.89 -1.36 -13.42
C ILE A 29 -2.37 -0.96 -13.49
N SER A 30 -3.22 -1.89 -13.92
CA SER A 30 -4.68 -1.71 -13.91
C SER A 30 -5.29 -2.23 -12.62
N VAL A 31 -6.22 -1.48 -12.07
CA VAL A 31 -7.02 -1.85 -10.90
C VAL A 31 -8.49 -1.69 -11.25
N VAL A 32 -9.28 -2.71 -10.95
CA VAL A 32 -10.75 -2.73 -11.07
C VAL A 32 -11.35 -3.04 -9.71
N GLY A 33 -12.65 -2.78 -9.55
CA GLY A 33 -13.33 -3.00 -8.28
C GLY A 33 -13.80 -4.45 -8.06
N ASP A 34 -15.01 -4.59 -7.53
CA ASP A 34 -15.50 -5.83 -6.95
C ASP A 34 -15.86 -6.89 -8.02
N VAL A 35 -15.42 -8.12 -7.77
CA VAL A 35 -15.58 -9.30 -8.63
C VAL A 35 -16.26 -10.40 -7.80
N LEU A 36 -17.50 -10.71 -8.16
CA LEU A 36 -18.28 -11.81 -7.62
C LEU A 36 -18.41 -12.92 -8.66
N LEU A 37 -18.27 -14.18 -8.24
CA LEU A 37 -18.42 -15.37 -9.09
C LEU A 37 -19.55 -16.31 -8.63
N ASP A 38 -20.47 -15.76 -7.84
CA ASP A 38 -21.64 -16.44 -7.32
C ASP A 38 -22.93 -15.77 -7.81
N ARG A 39 -24.10 -16.23 -7.33
CA ARG A 39 -25.43 -15.71 -7.66
C ARG A 39 -25.70 -15.73 -9.18
N GLY A 40 -26.12 -14.61 -9.78
CA GLY A 40 -26.45 -14.52 -11.20
C GLY A 40 -25.25 -14.52 -12.14
N VAL A 41 -24.03 -14.36 -11.63
CA VAL A 41 -22.82 -14.23 -12.46
C VAL A 41 -22.53 -15.51 -13.26
N PRO A 42 -22.49 -16.72 -12.68
CA PRO A 42 -22.25 -17.96 -13.43
C PRO A 42 -23.18 -18.15 -14.63
N ALA A 43 -24.47 -17.83 -14.49
CA ALA A 43 -25.44 -17.94 -15.58
C ALA A 43 -25.14 -16.96 -16.73
N ALA A 44 -24.75 -15.72 -16.41
CA ALA A 44 -24.33 -14.75 -17.43
C ALA A 44 -23.02 -15.18 -18.12
N LEU A 45 -22.07 -15.77 -17.37
CA LEU A 45 -20.82 -16.26 -17.94
C LEU A 45 -21.03 -17.42 -18.92
N GLN A 46 -21.99 -18.30 -18.66
CA GLN A 46 -22.34 -19.38 -19.60
C GLN A 46 -22.82 -18.83 -20.95
N ARG A 47 -23.56 -17.71 -20.94
CA ARG A 47 -24.09 -17.07 -22.15
C ARG A 47 -23.02 -16.25 -22.89
N ASP A 48 -22.28 -15.43 -22.16
CA ASP A 48 -21.54 -14.30 -22.75
C ASP A 48 -20.03 -14.26 -22.42
N SER A 49 -19.44 -15.37 -21.97
CA SER A 49 -18.00 -15.42 -21.64
C SER A 49 -17.07 -15.00 -22.79
N SER A 50 -17.46 -15.21 -24.05
CA SER A 50 -16.68 -14.77 -25.22
C SER A 50 -16.74 -13.26 -25.43
N ALA A 51 -17.88 -12.62 -25.16
CA ALA A 51 -18.00 -11.17 -25.20
C ALA A 51 -17.16 -10.52 -24.09
N LEU A 52 -17.26 -11.04 -22.87
CA LEU A 52 -16.45 -10.56 -21.75
C LEU A 52 -14.94 -10.68 -22.04
N ARG A 53 -14.48 -11.81 -22.60
CA ARG A 53 -13.07 -11.97 -23.00
C ARG A 53 -12.60 -10.94 -24.03
N ARG A 54 -13.44 -10.54 -24.97
CA ARG A 54 -13.10 -9.47 -25.93
C ARG A 54 -12.99 -8.13 -25.22
N THR A 55 -13.96 -7.81 -24.36
CA THR A 55 -13.95 -6.58 -23.58
C THR A 55 -12.71 -6.50 -22.69
N THR A 56 -12.40 -7.52 -21.88
CA THR A 56 -11.22 -7.48 -20.99
C THR A 56 -9.91 -7.40 -21.77
N ARG A 57 -9.80 -8.08 -22.92
CA ARG A 57 -8.62 -7.97 -23.79
C ARG A 57 -8.39 -6.53 -24.27
N GLN A 58 -9.45 -5.81 -24.63
CA GLN A 58 -9.37 -4.40 -25.00
C GLN A 58 -9.01 -3.54 -23.80
N LEU A 59 -9.68 -3.74 -22.66
CA LEU A 59 -9.45 -2.98 -21.44
C LEU A 59 -8.02 -3.13 -20.89
N TRP A 60 -7.36 -4.26 -21.12
CA TRP A 60 -6.06 -4.60 -20.53
C TRP A 60 -4.94 -4.65 -21.55
N ALA A 61 -5.17 -4.20 -22.79
CA ALA A 61 -4.21 -4.28 -23.89
C ALA A 61 -2.83 -3.67 -23.57
N GLN A 62 -2.79 -2.66 -22.70
CA GLN A 62 -1.58 -1.95 -22.30
C GLN A 62 -1.10 -2.30 -20.88
N SER A 63 -1.75 -3.26 -20.22
CA SER A 63 -1.55 -3.53 -18.80
C SER A 63 -0.98 -4.91 -18.58
N ARG A 64 0.24 -4.95 -18.03
CA ARG A 64 0.89 -6.22 -17.66
C ARG A 64 0.35 -6.78 -16.35
N TYR A 65 -0.14 -5.92 -15.47
CA TYR A 65 -0.67 -6.27 -14.16
C TYR A 65 -2.11 -5.75 -14.04
N VAL A 66 -3.03 -6.66 -13.72
CA VAL A 66 -4.46 -6.39 -13.53
C VAL A 66 -4.88 -6.93 -12.16
N ILE A 67 -5.35 -6.02 -11.32
CA ILE A 67 -5.73 -6.24 -9.94
C ILE A 67 -7.24 -6.04 -9.80
N GLY A 68 -7.94 -6.95 -9.13
CA GLY A 68 -9.35 -6.79 -8.75
C GLY A 68 -9.62 -7.23 -7.31
N ASN A 69 -10.80 -6.96 -6.77
CA ASN A 69 -11.23 -7.48 -5.47
C ASN A 69 -12.11 -8.72 -5.66
N LEU A 70 -11.63 -9.91 -5.27
CA LEU A 70 -12.41 -11.14 -5.37
C LEU A 70 -13.26 -11.30 -4.13
N GLU A 71 -14.54 -10.98 -4.25
CA GLU A 71 -15.50 -10.87 -3.15
C GLU A 71 -16.33 -12.15 -2.94
N CYS A 72 -15.71 -13.28 -3.23
CA CYS A 72 -16.21 -14.59 -2.86
C CYS A 72 -15.06 -15.60 -2.78
N PRO A 73 -15.10 -16.57 -1.87
CA PRO A 73 -14.14 -17.67 -1.87
C PRO A 73 -14.39 -18.60 -3.06
N LEU A 74 -13.32 -19.20 -3.56
CA LEU A 74 -13.35 -20.23 -4.59
C LEU A 74 -13.14 -21.59 -3.91
N ALA A 75 -14.22 -22.35 -3.75
CA ALA A 75 -14.21 -23.59 -2.98
C ALA A 75 -14.90 -24.75 -3.73
N THR A 76 -14.43 -25.96 -3.49
CA THR A 76 -15.04 -27.19 -4.03
C THR A 76 -16.23 -27.63 -3.16
N GLY A 77 -16.07 -27.60 -1.83
CA GLY A 77 -17.13 -27.88 -0.86
C GLY A 77 -17.93 -26.64 -0.48
N SER A 78 -19.05 -26.84 0.23
CA SER A 78 -19.85 -25.77 0.82
C SER A 78 -19.81 -25.90 2.34
N GLN A 79 -19.26 -24.89 3.01
CA GLN A 79 -19.21 -24.77 4.48
C GLN A 79 -19.50 -23.31 4.88
N PRO A 80 -20.70 -22.80 4.57
CA PRO A 80 -21.01 -21.40 4.75
C PRO A 80 -20.96 -20.99 6.22
N VAL A 81 -20.45 -19.81 6.51
CA VAL A 81 -20.66 -19.14 7.81
C VAL A 81 -22.12 -18.68 7.91
N GLN A 82 -22.63 -18.60 9.13
CA GLN A 82 -23.98 -18.07 9.38
C GLN A 82 -24.00 -16.55 9.24
N LYS A 83 -24.39 -16.05 8.06
CA LYS A 83 -24.67 -14.64 7.79
C LYS A 83 -25.69 -14.49 6.67
N ALA A 84 -26.24 -13.27 6.50
CA ALA A 84 -27.28 -12.99 5.50
C ALA A 84 -26.86 -13.35 4.07
N PHE A 85 -25.60 -13.11 3.72
CA PHE A 85 -25.05 -13.41 2.39
C PHE A 85 -23.70 -14.12 2.53
N ALA A 86 -23.68 -15.43 2.32
CA ALA A 86 -22.47 -16.24 2.27
C ALA A 86 -22.24 -16.74 0.84
N PHE A 87 -21.19 -16.25 0.19
CA PHE A 87 -20.90 -16.53 -1.21
C PHE A 87 -19.95 -17.70 -1.40
N ARG A 88 -19.98 -18.26 -2.61
CA ARG A 88 -19.08 -19.31 -3.07
C ARG A 88 -18.98 -19.36 -4.60
N GLY A 89 -17.83 -18.95 -5.12
CA GLY A 89 -17.42 -19.31 -6.49
C GLY A 89 -16.85 -20.73 -6.54
N ARG A 90 -16.73 -21.29 -7.75
CA ARG A 90 -16.15 -22.63 -7.93
C ARG A 90 -14.63 -22.52 -8.02
N ALA A 91 -13.90 -23.46 -7.44
CA ALA A 91 -12.43 -23.50 -7.53
C ALA A 91 -11.89 -23.37 -8.98
N GLN A 92 -12.58 -24.00 -9.94
CA GLN A 92 -12.24 -23.95 -11.37
C GLN A 92 -12.34 -22.55 -12.01
N ASP A 93 -13.08 -21.63 -11.39
CA ASP A 93 -13.24 -20.27 -11.92
C ASP A 93 -11.94 -19.45 -11.80
N ALA A 94 -10.96 -19.89 -10.99
CA ALA A 94 -9.62 -19.27 -10.93
C ALA A 94 -8.90 -19.30 -12.29
N GLN A 95 -8.95 -20.42 -13.01
CA GLN A 95 -8.37 -20.54 -14.35
C GLN A 95 -9.09 -19.63 -15.36
N TRP A 96 -10.38 -19.43 -15.17
CA TRP A 96 -11.16 -18.52 -15.99
C TRP A 96 -10.79 -17.06 -15.71
N LEU A 97 -10.65 -16.65 -14.45
CA LEU A 97 -10.12 -15.34 -14.05
C LEU A 97 -8.72 -15.09 -14.63
N ARG A 98 -7.88 -16.13 -14.73
CA ARG A 98 -6.57 -16.00 -15.37
C ARG A 98 -6.68 -15.74 -16.87
N ARG A 99 -7.60 -16.42 -17.57
CA ARG A 99 -7.89 -16.19 -19.00
C ARG A 99 -8.57 -14.84 -19.27
N LEU A 100 -9.31 -14.34 -18.28
CA LEU A 100 -9.41 -12.92 -17.93
C LEU A 100 -8.27 -12.08 -18.48
N GLY A 101 -7.10 -12.36 -17.90
CA GLY A 101 -5.94 -11.48 -17.78
C GLY A 101 -5.70 -10.97 -16.36
N PHE A 102 -6.47 -11.39 -15.34
CA PHE A 102 -6.14 -11.06 -13.95
C PHE A 102 -4.78 -11.65 -13.57
N THR A 103 -4.00 -10.87 -12.84
CA THR A 103 -2.68 -11.28 -12.31
C THR A 103 -2.67 -11.28 -10.80
N GLN A 104 -3.45 -10.39 -10.18
CA GLN A 104 -3.62 -10.32 -8.73
C GLN A 104 -5.10 -10.19 -8.38
N LEU A 105 -5.50 -10.78 -7.26
CA LEU A 105 -6.83 -10.56 -6.68
C LEU A 105 -6.72 -10.31 -5.19
N SER A 106 -7.32 -9.22 -4.73
CA SER A 106 -7.49 -8.95 -3.31
C SER A 106 -8.44 -9.97 -2.70
N LEU A 107 -7.99 -10.58 -1.62
CA LEU A 107 -8.78 -11.43 -0.72
C LEU A 107 -8.94 -10.76 0.65
N ALA A 108 -8.59 -9.48 0.80
CA ALA A 108 -8.81 -8.74 2.04
C ALA A 108 -10.19 -8.05 1.98
N ASN A 109 -11.26 -8.82 2.19
CA ASN A 109 -12.63 -8.32 2.22
C ASN A 109 -13.50 -9.10 3.22
N ASN A 110 -14.73 -8.64 3.42
CA ASN A 110 -15.71 -9.23 4.34
C ASN A 110 -16.28 -10.59 3.87
N HIS A 111 -16.06 -10.97 2.61
CA HIS A 111 -16.54 -12.22 2.02
C HIS A 111 -15.49 -13.34 1.95
N THR A 112 -14.24 -13.04 2.28
CA THR A 112 -13.11 -13.98 2.24
C THR A 112 -13.31 -15.26 3.03
N LEU A 113 -14.02 -15.17 4.16
CA LEU A 113 -14.25 -16.29 5.09
C LEU A 113 -15.67 -16.85 5.00
N ASP A 114 -16.38 -16.60 3.90
CA ASP A 114 -17.76 -17.08 3.73
C ASP A 114 -17.85 -18.59 3.78
N GLN A 115 -16.81 -19.28 3.31
CA GLN A 115 -16.66 -20.73 3.37
C GLN A 115 -15.63 -21.16 4.42
N GLN A 116 -15.48 -20.34 5.47
CA GLN A 116 -14.56 -20.54 6.59
C GLN A 116 -13.07 -20.63 6.15
N LEU A 117 -12.19 -21.05 7.07
CA LEU A 117 -10.76 -21.26 6.78
C LEU A 117 -10.51 -22.29 5.67
N PRO A 118 -11.25 -23.42 5.56
CA PRO A 118 -11.11 -24.32 4.42
C PRO A 118 -11.38 -23.64 3.07
N GLY A 119 -12.38 -22.76 3.01
CA GLY A 119 -12.66 -21.93 1.84
C GLY A 119 -11.53 -20.98 1.47
N LEU A 120 -10.95 -20.27 2.45
CA LEU A 120 -9.79 -19.39 2.21
C LEU A 120 -8.57 -20.19 1.70
N ARG A 121 -8.29 -21.37 2.27
CA ARG A 121 -7.20 -22.24 1.81
C ARG A 121 -7.43 -22.73 0.38
N ALA A 122 -8.63 -23.22 0.09
CA ALA A 122 -9.01 -23.65 -1.26
C ALA A 122 -8.91 -22.50 -2.28
N THR A 123 -9.34 -21.30 -1.89
CA THR A 123 -9.24 -20.09 -2.73
C THR A 123 -7.78 -19.77 -3.02
N SER A 124 -6.94 -19.72 -1.98
CA SER A 124 -5.51 -19.41 -2.11
C SER A 124 -4.81 -20.42 -3.01
N GLN A 125 -5.11 -21.71 -2.85
CA GLN A 125 -4.57 -22.79 -3.69
C GLN A 125 -5.04 -22.68 -5.14
N ALA A 126 -6.34 -22.44 -5.37
CA ALA A 126 -6.90 -22.31 -6.72
C ALA A 126 -6.29 -21.11 -7.48
N LEU A 127 -6.13 -19.96 -6.82
CA LEU A 127 -5.48 -18.79 -7.41
C LEU A 127 -4.00 -19.07 -7.71
N GLN A 128 -3.27 -19.69 -6.77
CA GLN A 128 -1.86 -20.05 -6.97
C GLN A 128 -1.69 -20.99 -8.16
N GLN A 129 -2.52 -22.03 -8.29
CA GLN A 129 -2.51 -22.97 -9.41
C GLN A 129 -2.86 -22.30 -10.75
N ALA A 130 -3.68 -21.26 -10.73
CA ALA A 130 -3.99 -20.44 -11.90
C ALA A 130 -2.92 -19.37 -12.20
N GLY A 131 -1.89 -19.23 -11.38
CA GLY A 131 -0.87 -18.18 -11.54
C GLY A 131 -1.37 -16.79 -11.22
N ILE A 132 -2.38 -16.67 -10.34
CA ILE A 132 -2.90 -15.41 -9.79
C ILE A 132 -2.41 -15.27 -8.36
N ALA A 133 -1.84 -14.11 -8.01
CA ALA A 133 -1.44 -13.85 -6.63
C ALA A 133 -2.63 -13.32 -5.81
N GLY A 134 -2.95 -14.03 -4.72
CA GLY A 134 -3.90 -13.56 -3.70
C GLY A 134 -3.28 -12.50 -2.80
N LEU A 135 -3.91 -11.34 -2.67
CA LEU A 135 -3.42 -10.22 -1.86
C LEU A 135 -4.13 -10.14 -0.51
N GLY A 136 -3.40 -9.68 0.51
CA GLY A 136 -3.99 -9.27 1.79
C GLY A 136 -4.48 -10.42 2.67
N VAL A 137 -4.02 -11.64 2.43
CA VAL A 137 -4.26 -12.81 3.27
C VAL A 137 -2.98 -13.60 3.48
N ALA A 138 -2.94 -14.34 4.58
CA ALA A 138 -2.00 -15.42 4.80
C ALA A 138 -2.75 -16.56 5.51
N ALA A 139 -3.13 -17.59 4.75
CA ALA A 139 -4.02 -18.65 5.23
C ALA A 139 -3.51 -19.38 6.48
N ASP A 140 -2.18 -19.39 6.69
CA ASP A 140 -1.53 -20.09 7.81
C ASP A 140 -0.64 -19.17 8.66
N SER A 141 -0.80 -17.84 8.57
CA SER A 141 -0.07 -16.91 9.45
C SER A 141 -0.84 -15.64 9.75
N LEU A 142 -0.51 -15.00 10.88
CA LEU A 142 -1.04 -13.68 11.25
C LEU A 142 -0.45 -12.53 10.41
N ALA A 143 0.35 -12.83 9.37
CA ALA A 143 1.07 -11.87 8.56
C ALA A 143 0.32 -11.49 7.27
N GLY A 144 -1.01 -11.32 7.31
CA GLY A 144 -1.81 -11.01 6.11
C GLY A 144 -1.37 -9.74 5.38
N CYS A 145 -0.77 -8.76 6.08
CA CYS A 145 -0.33 -7.48 5.52
C CYS A 145 1.06 -7.54 4.87
N ARG A 146 1.26 -8.45 3.91
CA ARG A 146 2.49 -8.54 3.11
C ARG A 146 2.33 -7.84 1.76
N PRO A 147 3.34 -7.10 1.28
CA PRO A 147 3.31 -6.55 -0.06
C PRO A 147 3.43 -7.65 -1.11
N THR A 148 2.69 -7.51 -2.19
CA THR A 148 2.94 -8.26 -3.44
C THR A 148 3.74 -7.39 -4.40
N LEU A 149 4.86 -7.93 -4.89
CA LEU A 149 5.82 -7.19 -5.72
C LEU A 149 5.43 -7.31 -7.21
N LEU A 150 5.46 -6.20 -7.93
CA LEU A 150 5.11 -6.09 -9.35
C LEU A 150 6.24 -5.41 -10.14
N GLY A 151 6.34 -5.76 -11.42
CA GLY A 151 7.39 -5.29 -12.33
C GLY A 151 8.62 -6.22 -12.35
N PRO A 152 9.43 -6.17 -13.41
CA PRO A 152 10.63 -7.00 -13.54
C PRO A 152 11.62 -6.80 -12.39
N ASP A 153 11.78 -5.55 -11.93
CA ASP A 153 12.67 -5.19 -10.83
C ASP A 153 11.92 -4.91 -9.51
N SER A 154 10.69 -5.41 -9.39
CA SER A 154 9.79 -5.08 -8.28
C SER A 154 9.56 -3.56 -8.16
N SER A 155 9.40 -2.84 -9.27
CA SER A 155 9.24 -1.38 -9.27
C SER A 155 7.98 -0.89 -8.55
N ALA A 156 7.01 -1.78 -8.30
CA ALA A 156 5.85 -1.50 -7.46
C ALA A 156 5.59 -2.61 -6.43
N ALA A 157 4.91 -2.24 -5.35
CA ALA A 157 4.40 -3.14 -4.32
C ALA A 157 2.94 -2.81 -4.03
N VAL A 158 2.12 -3.84 -3.84
CA VAL A 158 0.69 -3.71 -3.54
C VAL A 158 0.39 -4.29 -2.17
N PHE A 159 -0.24 -3.49 -1.31
CA PHE A 159 -0.85 -3.95 -0.07
C PHE A 159 -2.37 -3.99 -0.25
N ALA A 160 -3.01 -5.07 0.21
CA ALA A 160 -4.46 -5.14 0.28
C ALA A 160 -4.91 -5.21 1.74
N TYR A 161 -5.98 -4.51 2.10
CA TYR A 161 -6.48 -4.44 3.48
C TYR A 161 -7.99 -4.28 3.55
N SER A 162 -8.63 -4.94 4.52
CA SER A 162 -10.04 -4.74 4.84
C SER A 162 -10.21 -3.90 6.10
N ALA A 163 -10.96 -2.80 5.99
CA ALA A 163 -11.37 -1.98 7.13
C ALA A 163 -12.63 -2.52 7.82
N LEU A 164 -13.26 -3.56 7.28
CA LEU A 164 -14.45 -4.18 7.83
C LEU A 164 -14.04 -5.26 8.84
N HIS A 165 -14.77 -5.33 9.94
CA HIS A 165 -14.61 -6.37 10.94
C HIS A 165 -15.57 -7.52 10.64
N LEU A 166 -15.02 -8.72 10.43
CA LEU A 166 -15.82 -9.89 10.09
C LEU A 166 -16.40 -10.58 11.33
N GLY A 167 -15.71 -10.51 12.47
CA GLY A 167 -16.18 -11.13 13.72
C GLY A 167 -16.21 -12.67 13.68
N VAL A 168 -15.50 -13.29 12.73
CA VAL A 168 -15.49 -14.75 12.54
C VAL A 168 -14.13 -15.38 12.87
N LYS A 169 -14.15 -16.67 13.21
CA LYS A 169 -12.93 -17.45 13.43
C LYS A 169 -12.06 -17.45 12.17
N GLY A 170 -10.79 -17.10 12.33
CA GLY A 170 -9.82 -17.05 11.24
C GLY A 170 -9.62 -15.66 10.61
N GLU A 171 -10.38 -14.63 11.04
CA GLU A 171 -10.23 -13.26 10.54
C GLU A 171 -8.79 -12.72 10.64
N SER A 172 -8.02 -13.18 11.62
CA SER A 172 -6.61 -12.80 11.78
C SER A 172 -5.69 -13.27 10.65
N CYS A 173 -6.18 -14.09 9.73
CA CYS A 173 -5.47 -14.46 8.49
C CYS A 173 -5.59 -13.37 7.41
N LEU A 174 -6.50 -12.41 7.56
CA LEU A 174 -6.63 -11.26 6.68
C LEU A 174 -5.73 -10.13 7.15
N CYS A 175 -5.28 -9.30 6.22
CA CYS A 175 -4.79 -7.97 6.52
C CYS A 175 -5.99 -7.08 6.88
N SER A 176 -6.34 -7.04 8.17
CA SER A 176 -7.49 -6.28 8.68
C SER A 176 -7.25 -5.81 10.12
N ARG A 177 -8.25 -5.16 10.72
CA ARG A 177 -8.37 -4.76 12.14
C ARG A 177 -7.42 -3.67 12.64
N ASP A 178 -6.14 -3.70 12.25
CA ASP A 178 -5.14 -2.74 12.71
C ASP A 178 -4.61 -1.86 11.56
N PHE A 179 -5.31 -0.75 11.35
CA PHE A 179 -4.93 0.25 10.35
C PHE A 179 -3.57 0.91 10.68
N ALA A 180 -3.23 1.05 11.97
CA ALA A 180 -1.95 1.61 12.37
C ALA A 180 -0.79 0.68 11.97
N ALA A 181 -0.95 -0.63 12.17
CA ALA A 181 0.00 -1.63 11.70
C ALA A 181 0.17 -1.62 10.18
N LEU A 182 -0.91 -1.45 9.39
CA LEU A 182 -0.81 -1.28 7.94
C LEU A 182 0.02 -0.03 7.59
N CYS A 183 -0.30 1.11 8.20
CA CYS A 183 0.43 2.35 8.01
C CYS A 183 1.92 2.20 8.35
N GLU A 184 2.26 1.51 9.44
CA GLU A 184 3.64 1.20 9.80
C GLU A 184 4.32 0.28 8.79
N ARG A 185 3.59 -0.70 8.26
CA ARG A 185 4.11 -1.63 7.25
C ARG A 185 4.44 -0.90 5.95
N VAL A 186 3.55 -0.01 5.48
CA VAL A 186 3.76 0.85 4.32
C VAL A 186 4.97 1.76 4.52
N ALA A 187 5.07 2.43 5.69
CA ALA A 187 6.19 3.31 6.00
C ALA A 187 7.53 2.57 6.11
N THR A 188 7.52 1.38 6.71
CA THR A 188 8.68 0.50 6.78
C THR A 188 9.13 0.11 5.37
N TYR A 189 8.20 -0.35 4.53
CA TYR A 189 8.49 -0.77 3.17
C TYR A 189 9.07 0.39 2.35
N LYS A 190 8.42 1.57 2.37
CA LYS A 190 8.91 2.75 1.63
C LYS A 190 10.28 3.23 2.13
N THR A 191 10.58 3.08 3.41
CA THR A 191 11.89 3.41 3.99
C THR A 191 13.01 2.47 3.50
N LEU A 192 12.70 1.20 3.31
CA LEU A 192 13.63 0.18 2.82
C LEU A 192 13.76 0.18 1.30
N PHE A 193 12.68 0.50 0.60
CA PHE A 193 12.59 0.45 -0.87
C PHE A 193 12.10 1.79 -1.45
N PRO A 194 12.89 2.87 -1.34
CA PRO A 194 12.44 4.22 -1.71
C PRO A 194 12.06 4.37 -3.19
N ARG A 195 12.69 3.57 -4.08
CA ARG A 195 12.43 3.57 -5.53
C ARG A 195 11.28 2.68 -5.97
N ARG A 196 10.57 2.01 -5.04
CA ARG A 196 9.39 1.20 -5.35
C ARG A 196 8.12 1.98 -5.03
N ALA A 197 7.16 1.97 -5.95
CA ALA A 197 5.87 2.61 -5.71
C ALA A 197 5.04 1.71 -4.81
N VAL A 198 4.27 2.28 -3.90
CA VAL A 198 3.40 1.51 -3.01
C VAL A 198 1.96 1.85 -3.32
N ILE A 199 1.20 0.89 -3.83
CA ILE A 199 -0.25 1.00 -4.06
C ILE A 199 -0.95 0.28 -2.90
N VAL A 200 -1.95 0.93 -2.30
CA VAL A 200 -2.75 0.31 -1.24
C VAL A 200 -4.18 0.16 -1.74
N TYR A 201 -4.67 -1.08 -1.76
CA TYR A 201 -6.02 -1.43 -2.20
C TYR A 201 -6.88 -1.79 -0.98
N LEU A 202 -7.96 -1.04 -0.76
CA LEU A 202 -8.75 -1.06 0.47
C LEU A 202 -10.16 -1.56 0.22
N HIS A 203 -10.68 -2.33 1.16
CA HIS A 203 -12.06 -2.78 1.17
C HIS A 203 -12.77 -2.18 2.40
N TRP A 204 -13.63 -1.18 2.20
CA TRP A 204 -14.06 -0.24 3.26
C TRP A 204 -15.35 0.56 2.95
N GLY A 205 -15.82 1.33 3.93
CA GLY A 205 -16.96 2.24 3.77
C GLY A 205 -18.30 1.51 3.87
N THR A 206 -19.37 2.23 3.54
CA THR A 206 -20.75 1.74 3.59
C THR A 206 -21.27 1.40 2.20
N GLU A 207 -21.90 0.23 2.04
CA GLU A 207 -22.56 -0.19 0.80
C GLU A 207 -23.53 0.87 0.26
N TYR A 208 -23.48 1.08 -1.05
CA TYR A 208 -24.28 2.03 -1.82
C TYR A 208 -24.12 3.51 -1.46
N SER A 209 -23.19 3.86 -0.56
CA SER A 209 -22.85 5.26 -0.30
C SER A 209 -22.01 5.82 -1.44
N ALA A 210 -22.55 6.79 -2.19
CA ALA A 210 -21.81 7.48 -3.26
C ALA A 210 -20.73 8.44 -2.73
N GLU A 211 -20.80 8.81 -1.45
CA GLU A 211 -19.84 9.72 -0.81
C GLU A 211 -18.91 8.95 0.13
N PRO A 212 -17.58 9.20 0.09
CA PRO A 212 -16.65 8.59 1.01
C PRO A 212 -16.79 9.17 2.40
N GLU A 213 -16.85 8.30 3.40
CA GLU A 213 -16.95 8.66 4.80
C GLU A 213 -15.73 9.46 5.28
N PRO A 214 -15.88 10.29 6.33
CA PRO A 214 -14.75 10.97 6.95
C PRO A 214 -13.60 10.03 7.35
N ALA A 215 -13.92 8.82 7.83
CA ALA A 215 -12.93 7.81 8.20
C ALA A 215 -12.14 7.30 6.99
N GLN A 216 -12.82 6.98 5.87
CA GLN A 216 -12.15 6.59 4.62
C GLN A 216 -11.17 7.68 4.18
N ARG A 217 -11.59 8.96 4.23
CA ARG A 217 -10.74 10.11 3.84
C ARG A 217 -9.52 10.28 4.74
N GLN A 218 -9.71 10.13 6.05
CA GLN A 218 -8.62 10.21 7.01
C GLN A 218 -7.60 9.08 6.81
N GLN A 219 -8.09 7.85 6.65
CA GLN A 219 -7.26 6.68 6.43
C GLN A 219 -6.49 6.75 5.10
N ALA A 220 -7.13 7.15 4.01
CA ALA A 220 -6.48 7.31 2.70
C ALA A 220 -5.29 8.28 2.77
N ARG A 221 -5.50 9.45 3.38
CA ARG A 221 -4.45 10.47 3.54
C ARG A 221 -3.33 10.00 4.47
N ALA A 222 -3.67 9.28 5.53
CA ALA A 222 -2.67 8.69 6.43
C ALA A 222 -1.78 7.66 5.71
N LEU A 223 -2.32 6.86 4.78
CA LEU A 223 -1.52 5.94 3.97
C LEU A 223 -0.59 6.67 2.99
N ILE A 224 -1.06 7.76 2.38
CA ILE A 224 -0.22 8.64 1.56
C ILE A 224 0.92 9.23 2.42
N ASP A 225 0.62 9.70 3.63
CA ASP A 225 1.61 10.19 4.60
C ASP A 225 2.63 9.10 5.00
N CYS A 226 2.20 7.83 5.06
CA CYS A 226 3.08 6.70 5.30
C CYS A 226 3.96 6.35 4.10
N GLY A 227 3.71 6.90 2.91
CA GLY A 227 4.53 6.68 1.73
C GLY A 227 3.85 5.91 0.60
N ALA A 228 2.54 5.64 0.68
CA ALA A 228 1.78 5.13 -0.45
C ALA A 228 1.86 6.13 -1.62
N ALA A 229 2.12 5.61 -2.82
CA ALA A 229 2.11 6.33 -4.09
C ALA A 229 0.69 6.50 -4.64
N ALA A 230 -0.22 5.57 -4.33
CA ALA A 230 -1.65 5.68 -4.62
C ALA A 230 -2.47 4.88 -3.60
N VAL A 231 -3.73 5.29 -3.41
CA VAL A 231 -4.73 4.54 -2.63
C VAL A 231 -5.96 4.30 -3.49
N VAL A 232 -6.48 3.09 -3.45
CA VAL A 232 -7.65 2.65 -4.22
C VAL A 232 -8.60 1.91 -3.29
N GLY A 233 -9.91 2.11 -3.44
CA GLY A 233 -10.92 1.43 -2.64
C GLY A 233 -11.90 0.57 -3.46
N ALA A 234 -12.56 -0.34 -2.77
CA ALA A 234 -13.67 -1.21 -3.19
C ALA A 234 -14.60 -1.41 -1.97
N HIS A 235 -15.70 -2.18 -2.14
CA HIS A 235 -16.76 -2.48 -1.16
C HIS A 235 -18.06 -1.67 -1.26
N PRO A 236 -18.07 -0.33 -1.43
CA PRO A 236 -19.34 0.39 -1.49
C PRO A 236 -20.24 -0.03 -2.65
N HIS A 237 -19.74 -0.87 -3.58
CA HIS A 237 -20.40 -1.34 -4.80
C HIS A 237 -20.81 -0.23 -5.78
N VAL A 238 -20.54 1.02 -5.43
CA VAL A 238 -20.73 2.21 -6.26
C VAL A 238 -19.42 2.96 -6.37
N VAL A 239 -19.19 3.60 -7.52
CA VAL A 239 -18.05 4.52 -7.70
C VAL A 239 -18.20 5.70 -6.74
N GLN A 240 -17.14 5.97 -5.98
CA GLN A 240 -17.04 7.15 -5.11
C GLN A 240 -16.08 8.17 -5.73
N SER A 241 -16.03 9.35 -5.12
CA SER A 241 -15.16 10.45 -5.57
C SER A 241 -13.66 10.11 -5.56
N ALA A 242 -12.88 10.94 -6.25
CA ALA A 242 -11.42 10.88 -6.24
C ALA A 242 -10.83 12.17 -5.65
N GLU A 243 -9.62 12.10 -5.12
CA GLU A 243 -8.86 13.28 -4.75
C GLU A 243 -7.35 13.09 -4.99
N PHE A 244 -6.63 14.20 -5.20
CA PHE A 244 -5.19 14.23 -4.99
C PHE A 244 -4.89 14.75 -3.58
N TYR A 245 -4.03 14.02 -2.86
CA TYR A 245 -3.45 14.46 -1.60
C TYR A 245 -1.93 14.42 -1.71
N ARG A 246 -1.26 15.57 -1.51
CA ARG A 246 0.19 15.73 -1.71
C ARG A 246 0.68 15.24 -3.08
N GLY A 247 -0.09 15.55 -4.13
CA GLY A 247 0.22 15.16 -5.50
C GLY A 247 0.02 13.68 -5.82
N ARG A 248 -0.56 12.88 -4.91
CA ARG A 248 -0.80 11.44 -5.12
C ARG A 248 -2.29 11.12 -5.18
N PRO A 249 -2.71 10.22 -6.09
CA PRO A 249 -4.12 9.91 -6.30
C PRO A 249 -4.70 9.03 -5.19
N ILE A 250 -5.95 9.33 -4.84
CA ILE A 250 -6.82 8.54 -3.98
C ILE A 250 -8.14 8.34 -4.74
N LEU A 251 -8.52 7.09 -4.99
CA LEU A 251 -9.83 6.72 -5.52
C LEU A 251 -10.58 5.94 -4.44
N TYR A 252 -11.69 6.48 -3.94
CA TYR A 252 -12.34 5.92 -2.74
C TYR A 252 -13.12 4.63 -3.00
N SER A 253 -13.67 4.46 -4.20
CA SER A 253 -14.29 3.21 -4.64
C SER A 253 -14.35 3.15 -6.16
N LEU A 254 -14.00 2.00 -6.74
CA LEU A 254 -14.08 1.75 -8.18
C LEU A 254 -15.43 1.17 -8.63
N GLY A 255 -16.33 0.84 -7.70
CA GLY A 255 -17.60 0.16 -7.99
C GLY A 255 -17.42 -1.32 -8.39
N ASN A 256 -18.46 -1.92 -8.96
CA ASN A 256 -18.47 -3.33 -9.32
C ASN A 256 -17.86 -3.57 -10.71
N PHE A 257 -16.88 -4.47 -10.84
CA PHE A 257 -16.34 -4.85 -12.14
C PHE A 257 -17.06 -6.05 -12.76
N LEU A 258 -17.38 -7.07 -11.96
CA LEU A 258 -18.14 -8.25 -12.38
C LEU A 258 -19.06 -8.64 -11.22
N PHE A 259 -20.32 -8.22 -11.26
CA PHE A 259 -21.23 -8.37 -10.11
C PHE A 259 -22.69 -8.24 -10.56
N ASP A 260 -23.60 -9.05 -10.00
CA ASP A 260 -25.02 -9.06 -10.38
C ASP A 260 -25.89 -8.01 -9.65
N GLN A 261 -25.29 -7.12 -8.85
CA GLN A 261 -26.00 -6.03 -8.17
C GLN A 261 -26.44 -4.95 -9.17
N GLN A 262 -27.66 -4.44 -8.99
CA GLN A 262 -28.27 -3.44 -9.85
C GLN A 262 -28.97 -2.35 -9.03
N GLY A 263 -29.20 -1.20 -9.68
CA GLY A 263 -29.82 -0.03 -9.04
C GLY A 263 -28.82 0.75 -8.18
N ARG A 264 -29.24 1.94 -7.72
CA ARG A 264 -28.41 2.87 -6.89
C ARG A 264 -27.06 3.24 -7.53
N GLY A 265 -26.93 3.02 -8.84
CA GLY A 265 -25.71 3.20 -9.62
C GLY A 265 -24.60 2.18 -9.29
N ALA A 266 -24.97 0.98 -8.85
CA ALA A 266 -24.07 -0.18 -8.72
C ALA A 266 -23.69 -0.79 -10.08
N ASP A 267 -24.37 -0.37 -11.15
CA ASP A 267 -24.02 -0.68 -12.54
C ASP A 267 -22.94 0.26 -13.10
N LEU A 268 -22.54 1.30 -12.37
CA LEU A 268 -21.46 2.21 -12.76
C LEU A 268 -20.14 1.75 -12.14
N ALA A 269 -19.09 1.70 -12.94
CA ALA A 269 -17.78 1.24 -12.52
C ALA A 269 -16.67 2.01 -13.23
N VAL A 270 -15.46 1.94 -12.67
CA VAL A 270 -14.26 2.46 -13.32
C VAL A 270 -13.13 1.45 -13.22
N GLN A 271 -12.33 1.39 -14.29
CA GLN A 271 -10.97 0.87 -14.21
C GLN A 271 -10.02 2.05 -14.00
N ALA A 272 -9.06 1.90 -13.10
CA ALA A 272 -7.99 2.86 -12.87
C ALA A 272 -6.64 2.26 -13.29
N ASP A 273 -5.91 2.95 -14.15
CA ASP A 273 -4.53 2.58 -14.50
C ASP A 273 -3.54 3.55 -13.89
N PHE A 274 -2.49 3.01 -13.29
CA PHE A 274 -1.37 3.76 -12.74
C PHE A 274 -0.12 3.50 -13.54
N ASP A 275 0.45 4.56 -14.11
CA ASP A 275 1.77 4.52 -14.71
C ASP A 275 2.80 4.79 -13.62
N VAL A 276 3.65 3.81 -13.35
CA VAL A 276 4.64 3.82 -12.27
C VAL A 276 6.05 3.96 -12.81
N ARG A 277 6.81 4.89 -12.23
CA ARG A 277 8.24 5.11 -12.51
C ARG A 277 8.92 5.70 -11.28
N ASP A 278 10.15 5.26 -11.00
CA ASP A 278 11.00 5.74 -9.90
C ASP A 278 10.30 5.86 -8.53
N GLY A 279 9.42 4.91 -8.24
CA GLY A 279 8.72 4.83 -6.97
C GLY A 279 7.56 5.80 -6.79
N GLN A 280 7.10 6.42 -7.89
CA GLN A 280 5.99 7.36 -7.98
C GLN A 280 4.93 6.84 -8.97
N VAL A 281 3.69 7.31 -8.80
CA VAL A 281 2.68 7.25 -9.87
C VAL A 281 2.80 8.54 -10.67
N VAL A 282 3.21 8.43 -11.93
CA VAL A 282 3.47 9.57 -12.83
C VAL A 282 2.24 9.95 -13.66
N ALA A 283 1.31 9.02 -13.87
CA ALA A 283 0.01 9.29 -14.47
C ALA A 283 -1.07 8.37 -13.91
N THR A 284 -2.31 8.85 -13.91
CA THR A 284 -3.49 8.08 -13.53
C THR A 284 -4.54 8.21 -14.62
N TRP A 285 -5.00 7.07 -15.12
CA TRP A 285 -5.99 6.99 -16.19
C TRP A 285 -7.24 6.29 -15.70
N ILE A 286 -8.40 6.77 -16.13
CA ILE A 286 -9.71 6.28 -15.72
C ILE A 286 -10.45 5.84 -16.97
N ARG A 287 -10.84 4.56 -17.02
CA ARG A 287 -11.75 4.04 -18.04
C ARG A 287 -13.14 3.89 -17.44
N PRO A 288 -14.13 4.67 -17.90
CA PRO A 288 -15.49 4.54 -17.41
C PRO A 288 -16.17 3.30 -17.98
N LEU A 289 -16.80 2.54 -17.09
CA LEU A 289 -17.48 1.28 -17.41
C LEU A 289 -18.92 1.31 -16.93
N ARG A 290 -19.75 0.50 -17.57
CA ARG A 290 -21.11 0.19 -17.14
C ARG A 290 -21.34 -1.32 -17.18
N LEU A 291 -21.96 -1.87 -16.14
CA LEU A 291 -22.41 -3.26 -16.15
C LEU A 291 -23.71 -3.40 -16.94
N ARG A 292 -23.77 -4.38 -17.86
CA ARG A 292 -24.99 -4.85 -18.50
C ARG A 292 -25.27 -6.26 -17.97
N GLY A 293 -26.32 -6.40 -17.18
CA GLY A 293 -26.39 -7.55 -16.27
C GLY A 293 -25.19 -7.50 -15.32
N PRO A 294 -24.43 -8.59 -15.16
CA PRO A 294 -23.23 -8.57 -14.35
C PRO A 294 -21.95 -8.19 -15.09
N LEU A 295 -22.00 -7.99 -16.42
CA LEU A 295 -20.81 -7.94 -17.25
C LEU A 295 -20.38 -6.51 -17.57
N PRO A 296 -19.09 -6.17 -17.45
CA PRO A 296 -18.58 -4.84 -17.74
C PRO A 296 -18.56 -4.57 -19.25
N GLN A 297 -18.94 -3.34 -19.62
CA GLN A 297 -18.85 -2.78 -20.95
C GLN A 297 -18.35 -1.32 -20.86
N PRO A 298 -17.77 -0.75 -21.94
CA PRO A 298 -17.50 0.69 -22.00
C PRO A 298 -18.77 1.50 -21.68
N ALA A 299 -18.63 2.54 -20.86
CA ALA A 299 -19.76 3.38 -20.47
C ALA A 299 -20.36 4.14 -21.65
N ASP A 300 -21.69 4.15 -21.74
CA ASP A 300 -22.46 5.04 -22.62
C ASP A 300 -22.39 6.50 -22.16
N ALA A 301 -22.79 7.45 -23.01
CA ALA A 301 -22.67 8.88 -22.70
C ALA A 301 -23.35 9.29 -21.36
N PRO A 302 -24.57 8.82 -21.01
CA PRO A 302 -25.15 9.08 -19.70
C PRO A 302 -24.32 8.53 -18.53
N ALA A 303 -23.84 7.29 -18.63
CA ALA A 303 -23.00 6.69 -17.60
C ALA A 303 -21.67 7.43 -17.44
N ARG A 304 -21.05 7.89 -18.54
CA ARG A 304 -19.84 8.72 -18.50
C ARG A 304 -20.08 10.03 -17.74
N THR A 305 -21.18 10.72 -18.03
CA THR A 305 -21.53 11.96 -17.32
C THR A 305 -21.74 11.72 -15.82
N ALA A 306 -22.46 10.66 -15.45
CA ALA A 306 -22.67 10.29 -14.05
C ALA A 306 -21.36 9.92 -13.32
N LEU A 307 -20.48 9.17 -13.99
CA LEU A 307 -19.17 8.79 -13.46
C LEU A 307 -18.25 10.01 -13.29
N ALA A 308 -18.22 10.91 -14.27
CA ALA A 308 -17.48 12.16 -14.15
C ALA A 308 -17.97 12.99 -12.96
N ALA A 309 -19.29 13.12 -12.78
CA ALA A 309 -19.87 13.82 -11.63
C ALA A 309 -19.47 13.18 -10.28
N ARG A 310 -19.52 11.84 -10.18
CA ARG A 310 -19.09 11.10 -8.98
C ARG A 310 -17.62 11.32 -8.66
N LEU A 311 -16.73 11.11 -9.65
CA LEU A 311 -15.28 11.28 -9.48
C LEU A 311 -14.92 12.71 -9.06
N LEU A 312 -15.63 13.69 -9.63
CA LEU A 312 -15.49 15.11 -9.30
C LEU A 312 -16.28 15.53 -8.04
N GLY A 313 -16.92 14.63 -7.29
CA GLY A 313 -17.71 15.00 -6.10
C GLY A 313 -16.93 15.79 -5.05
N LEU A 314 -15.62 15.53 -4.92
CA LEU A 314 -14.68 16.33 -4.12
C LEU A 314 -14.03 17.46 -4.97
N ALA A 315 -14.84 18.13 -5.79
CA ALA A 315 -14.53 18.95 -6.98
C ALA A 315 -13.36 19.93 -6.89
N LYS A 316 -12.94 20.32 -5.69
CA LYS A 316 -11.84 21.26 -5.48
C LYS A 316 -10.45 20.63 -5.68
N LYS A 317 -10.34 19.33 -5.93
CA LYS A 317 -9.05 18.61 -5.91
C LYS A 317 -8.63 17.90 -7.19
N VAL A 318 -9.54 17.69 -8.13
CA VAL A 318 -9.31 16.86 -9.33
C VAL A 318 -9.96 17.47 -10.56
N ARG A 319 -9.37 17.22 -11.73
CA ARG A 319 -9.97 17.42 -13.05
C ARG A 319 -9.79 16.16 -13.90
N LEU A 320 -10.71 15.97 -14.83
CA LEU A 320 -10.68 14.90 -15.83
C LEU A 320 -10.36 15.52 -17.19
N VAL A 321 -9.32 15.02 -17.85
CA VAL A 321 -8.95 15.42 -19.22
C VAL A 321 -9.23 14.23 -20.13
N ALA A 322 -10.00 14.42 -21.20
CA ALA A 322 -10.32 13.35 -22.12
C ALA A 322 -9.07 12.78 -22.79
N ASP A 323 -9.00 11.46 -22.88
CA ASP A 323 -7.95 10.74 -23.60
C ASP A 323 -8.51 10.21 -24.92
N ALA A 324 -8.00 10.72 -26.05
CA ALA A 324 -8.40 10.30 -27.39
C ALA A 324 -7.27 9.45 -27.99
N PRO A 325 -7.55 8.27 -28.58
CA PRO A 325 -8.85 7.75 -29.03
C PRO A 325 -9.64 6.90 -28.01
N ASP A 326 -9.10 6.64 -26.83
CA ASP A 326 -9.52 5.52 -25.95
C ASP A 326 -10.70 5.79 -24.99
N LEU A 327 -11.50 6.83 -25.26
CA LEU A 327 -12.70 7.19 -24.48
C LEU A 327 -12.45 7.23 -22.95
N GLY A 328 -11.21 7.38 -22.50
CA GLY A 328 -10.87 7.45 -21.08
C GLY A 328 -10.79 8.89 -20.58
N TRP A 329 -10.34 9.03 -19.33
CA TRP A 329 -9.86 10.30 -18.80
C TRP A 329 -8.50 10.14 -18.16
N GLN A 330 -7.61 11.09 -18.37
CA GLN A 330 -6.52 11.33 -17.45
C GLN A 330 -7.06 12.06 -16.22
N LEU A 331 -6.80 11.50 -15.03
CA LEU A 331 -7.13 12.12 -13.75
C LEU A 331 -5.95 12.98 -13.30
N LEU A 332 -6.17 14.29 -13.15
CA LEU A 332 -5.13 15.27 -12.80
C LEU A 332 -5.53 16.11 -11.58
N PRO A 333 -4.56 16.64 -10.81
CA PRO A 333 -4.87 17.61 -9.75
C PRO A 333 -5.30 18.96 -10.35
N ASN A 334 -6.17 19.68 -9.64
CA ASN A 334 -6.64 21.01 -10.10
C ASN A 334 -5.56 22.08 -10.08
N ALA A 335 -4.69 22.07 -9.07
CA ALA A 335 -3.51 22.92 -8.99
C ALA A 335 -2.25 22.10 -9.30
N PRO A 336 -1.20 22.70 -9.88
CA PRO A 336 0.09 22.05 -9.96
C PRO A 336 0.47 21.58 -8.56
N ALA A 337 0.84 20.31 -8.43
CA ALA A 337 1.25 19.77 -7.15
C ALA A 337 2.39 20.66 -6.62
N THR A 338 2.24 21.23 -5.42
CA THR A 338 3.40 21.74 -4.69
C THR A 338 4.41 20.59 -4.71
N PRO A 339 5.68 20.80 -5.15
CA PRO A 339 6.65 19.73 -5.30
C PRO A 339 6.55 18.85 -4.09
N ALA A 340 6.24 17.55 -4.30
CA ALA A 340 6.05 16.62 -3.20
C ALA A 340 7.28 16.76 -2.31
N ASP A 341 7.09 17.32 -1.13
CA ASP A 341 8.18 17.49 -0.20
C ASP A 341 8.71 16.09 0.06
N THR A 342 9.89 15.79 -0.49
CA THR A 342 10.56 14.50 -0.36
C THR A 342 11.00 14.25 1.08
N THR A 343 10.73 15.21 1.97
CA THR A 343 10.92 15.13 3.41
C THR A 343 10.11 13.98 4.00
N SER A 344 10.82 12.87 4.22
CA SER A 344 10.61 11.74 5.14
C SER A 344 9.16 11.23 5.35
N ALA A 345 8.99 9.91 5.39
CA ALA A 345 7.72 9.20 5.67
C ALA A 345 7.09 9.50 7.06
N PHE A 346 7.57 10.52 7.77
CA PHE A 346 7.19 10.88 9.13
C PHE A 346 7.06 12.40 9.24
N MET A 347 5.99 13.02 8.74
CA MET A 347 5.70 14.43 9.05
C MET A 347 5.00 14.59 10.42
N THR A 348 4.17 13.62 10.77
CA THR A 348 3.51 13.54 12.07
C THR A 348 3.30 12.07 12.43
N ARG A 349 3.56 11.71 13.69
CA ARG A 349 3.19 10.41 14.27
C ARG A 349 2.59 10.64 15.65
N HIS A 350 1.68 9.78 16.05
CA HIS A 350 1.04 9.83 17.34
C HIS A 350 1.13 8.44 17.97
N LEU A 351 1.72 8.37 19.16
CA LEU A 351 1.84 7.16 19.96
C LEU A 351 1.04 7.34 21.24
N THR A 352 0.28 6.31 21.61
CA THR A 352 -0.47 6.25 22.87
C THR A 352 0.23 5.26 23.79
N LEU A 353 0.64 5.73 24.96
CA LEU A 353 1.30 4.96 26.00
C LEU A 353 0.25 4.65 27.07
N PRO A 354 -0.13 3.38 27.27
CA PRO A 354 -1.13 3.01 28.27
C PRO A 354 -0.63 3.33 29.68
N ALA A 355 -1.55 3.56 30.60
CA ALA A 355 -1.22 3.67 32.02
C ALA A 355 -0.62 2.35 32.53
N THR A 356 0.29 2.45 33.48
CA THR A 356 0.97 1.33 34.11
C THR A 356 0.83 1.44 35.63
N ARG A 357 1.38 0.49 36.39
CA ARG A 357 1.37 0.55 37.86
C ARG A 357 2.10 1.77 38.42
N THR A 358 3.06 2.34 37.69
CA THR A 358 3.95 3.39 38.19
C THR A 358 3.90 4.68 37.38
N GLN A 359 3.19 4.70 36.24
CA GLN A 359 3.04 5.90 35.41
C GLN A 359 1.60 6.03 34.87
N PRO A 360 1.04 7.26 34.84
CA PRO A 360 -0.22 7.53 34.17
C PRO A 360 -0.11 7.33 32.65
N ALA A 361 -1.26 7.25 31.98
CA ALA A 361 -1.29 7.20 30.52
C ALA A 361 -0.66 8.45 29.91
N ALA A 362 0.02 8.28 28.77
CA ALA A 362 0.69 9.35 28.09
C ALA A 362 0.46 9.30 26.58
N THR A 363 0.65 10.43 25.90
CA THR A 363 0.70 10.47 24.44
C THR A 363 1.99 11.13 23.99
N ALA A 364 2.60 10.60 22.93
CA ALA A 364 3.79 11.18 22.32
C ALA A 364 3.51 11.49 20.85
N ARG A 365 3.46 12.78 20.52
CA ARG A 365 3.20 13.28 19.17
C ARG A 365 4.48 13.83 18.55
N LEU A 366 4.99 13.13 17.54
CA LEU A 366 6.07 13.61 16.70
C LEU A 366 5.53 14.67 15.72
N ARG A 367 6.21 15.81 15.62
CA ARG A 367 5.93 16.86 14.64
C ARG A 367 7.22 17.29 13.95
N TYR A 368 7.17 17.44 12.63
CA TYR A 368 8.25 18.06 11.88
C TYR A 368 8.08 19.59 11.87
N ARG A 369 9.13 20.31 12.26
CA ARG A 369 9.19 21.77 12.21
C ARG A 369 9.97 22.20 10.97
N ALA A 370 9.26 22.44 9.87
CA ALA A 370 9.87 22.75 8.57
C ALA A 370 10.88 23.91 8.61
N ARG A 371 10.54 25.01 9.29
CA ARG A 371 11.43 26.19 9.42
C ARG A 371 12.74 25.87 10.14
N ALA A 372 12.69 25.02 11.17
CA ALA A 372 13.86 24.62 11.94
C ALA A 372 14.56 23.38 11.36
N ARG A 373 13.95 22.70 10.37
CA ARG A 373 14.39 21.42 9.81
C ARG A 373 14.64 20.35 10.88
N GLN A 374 13.81 20.34 11.92
CA GLN A 374 13.97 19.51 13.11
C GLN A 374 12.66 18.81 13.48
N TYR A 375 12.79 17.71 14.22
CA TYR A 375 11.67 17.00 14.79
C TYR A 375 11.46 17.40 16.26
N GLN A 376 10.22 17.46 16.70
CA GLN A 376 9.88 17.69 18.10
C GLN A 376 8.85 16.66 18.55
N VAL A 377 9.05 16.06 19.72
CA VAL A 377 8.09 15.16 20.35
C VAL A 377 7.34 15.94 21.43
N HIS A 378 6.04 16.13 21.23
CA HIS A 378 5.14 16.69 22.22
C HIS A 378 4.58 15.55 23.04
N THR A 379 4.91 15.51 24.33
CA THR A 379 4.47 14.46 25.23
C THR A 379 3.44 15.03 26.18
N ARG A 380 2.24 14.47 26.21
CA ARG A 380 1.20 14.87 27.15
C ARG A 380 1.00 13.77 28.18
N VAL A 381 1.08 14.15 29.45
CA VAL A 381 0.78 13.32 30.61
C VAL A 381 -0.18 14.11 31.48
N ASP A 382 -1.39 13.58 31.68
CA ASP A 382 -2.50 14.29 32.30
C ASP A 382 -2.74 15.67 31.64
N SER A 383 -2.60 16.75 32.41
CA SER A 383 -2.68 18.15 31.94
C SER A 383 -1.34 18.74 31.50
N ARG A 384 -0.22 18.08 31.77
CA ARG A 384 1.13 18.60 31.50
C ARG A 384 1.59 18.20 30.11
N THR A 385 2.25 19.14 29.41
CA THR A 385 2.90 18.89 28.13
C THR A 385 4.39 19.17 28.24
N THR A 386 5.22 18.24 27.80
CA THR A 386 6.68 18.38 27.70
C THR A 386 7.14 18.21 26.27
N LEU A 387 8.32 18.74 25.96
CA LEU A 387 8.91 18.72 24.62
C LEU A 387 10.25 18.01 24.64
N LEU A 388 10.51 17.19 23.63
CA LEU A 388 11.83 16.67 23.30
C LEU A 388 12.20 17.12 21.88
N ASP A 389 13.22 17.95 21.77
CA ASP A 389 13.76 18.34 20.47
C ASP A 389 14.70 17.26 19.93
N LEU A 390 14.36 16.76 18.74
CA LEU A 390 15.13 15.81 17.96
C LEU A 390 15.80 16.59 16.81
N GLY A 391 17.01 17.08 17.09
CA GLY A 391 17.84 17.88 16.18
C GLY A 391 18.42 17.11 14.98
N PHE A 392 17.71 16.10 14.47
CA PHE A 392 18.22 15.19 13.43
C PHE A 392 17.07 14.58 12.62
N PRO A 393 17.32 14.19 11.35
CA PRO A 393 16.34 13.46 10.55
C PRO A 393 15.99 12.09 11.16
N LEU A 394 14.76 11.65 10.94
CA LEU A 394 14.25 10.36 11.43
C LEU A 394 13.85 9.45 10.27
N TYR A 395 14.06 8.15 10.47
CA TYR A 395 13.53 7.09 9.60
C TYR A 395 12.55 6.15 10.34
N ARG A 396 12.43 6.29 11.67
CA ARG A 396 11.47 5.54 12.49
C ARG A 396 11.17 6.26 13.81
N PHE A 397 9.94 6.10 14.29
CA PHE A 397 9.47 6.57 15.59
C PHE A 397 8.39 5.61 16.09
N THR A 398 8.64 4.87 17.17
CA THR A 398 7.77 3.81 17.71
C THR A 398 7.95 3.69 19.22
N GLN A 399 7.10 2.90 19.87
CA GLN A 399 7.25 2.54 21.29
C GLN A 399 7.35 1.03 21.48
N GLY A 400 7.84 0.61 22.64
CA GLY A 400 7.85 -0.78 23.10
C GLY A 400 8.51 -0.88 24.48
N ASP A 401 8.10 -1.82 25.30
CA ASP A 401 8.73 -2.09 26.61
C ASP A 401 10.01 -2.90 26.39
N VAL A 402 11.11 -2.23 26.03
CA VAL A 402 12.32 -2.88 25.51
C VAL A 402 13.10 -3.55 26.63
N ASP A 403 13.10 -2.95 27.82
CA ASP A 403 13.76 -3.50 28.98
C ASP A 403 12.88 -4.39 29.87
N ASN A 404 11.63 -4.62 29.45
CA ASN A 404 10.67 -5.53 30.09
C ASN A 404 10.36 -5.14 31.54
N ASP A 405 10.38 -3.84 31.85
CA ASP A 405 10.03 -3.31 33.18
C ASP A 405 8.54 -2.99 33.33
N GLY A 406 7.74 -3.29 32.30
CA GLY A 406 6.32 -3.02 32.23
C GLY A 406 5.98 -1.59 31.81
N GLN A 407 6.98 -0.75 31.53
CA GLN A 407 6.81 0.60 31.00
C GLN A 407 7.16 0.65 29.51
N PRO A 408 6.35 1.33 28.68
CA PRO A 408 6.72 1.54 27.30
C PRO A 408 7.89 2.54 27.18
N ASP A 409 8.96 2.13 26.52
CA ASP A 409 10.04 3.00 26.06
C ASP A 409 9.69 3.63 24.71
N LEU A 410 10.29 4.80 24.46
CA LEU A 410 10.28 5.43 23.14
C LEU A 410 11.52 5.02 22.36
N LEU A 411 11.32 4.40 21.20
CA LEU A 411 12.38 4.03 20.27
C LEU A 411 12.40 5.00 19.08
N VAL A 412 13.52 5.68 18.93
CA VAL A 412 13.74 6.69 17.88
C VAL A 412 14.79 6.18 16.92
N GLY A 413 14.51 6.23 15.61
CA GLY A 413 15.45 5.87 14.56
C GLY A 413 16.02 7.11 13.88
N PRO A 414 17.14 7.67 14.35
CA PRO A 414 17.74 8.84 13.73
C PRO A 414 18.68 8.49 12.58
N ILE A 415 18.92 9.47 11.71
CA ILE A 415 19.98 9.44 10.69
C ILE A 415 21.03 10.47 11.10
N LYS A 416 22.08 10.03 11.82
CA LYS A 416 23.16 10.91 12.29
C LYS A 416 24.44 10.13 12.65
N ALA A 417 25.53 10.88 12.75
CA ALA A 417 26.74 10.44 13.44
C ALA A 417 26.49 10.39 14.96
N THR A 418 27.29 9.61 15.68
CA THR A 418 27.30 9.54 17.15
C THR A 418 28.69 9.90 17.68
N ARG A 419 28.81 10.10 19.00
CA ARG A 419 30.09 10.42 19.67
C ARG A 419 31.19 9.39 19.34
N PHE A 420 30.83 8.14 19.13
CA PHE A 420 31.76 7.02 18.93
C PHE A 420 31.83 6.55 17.47
N ASP A 421 31.09 7.19 16.56
CA ASP A 421 31.04 6.81 15.15
C ASP A 421 30.57 7.99 14.28
N SER A 422 31.54 8.59 13.60
CA SER A 422 31.38 9.78 12.76
C SER A 422 30.56 9.53 11.48
N THR A 423 30.25 8.28 11.15
CA THR A 423 29.47 7.96 9.95
C THR A 423 28.02 8.37 10.14
N VAL A 424 27.49 9.22 9.24
CA VAL A 424 26.06 9.52 9.18
C VAL A 424 25.31 8.30 8.64
N ARG A 425 24.62 7.60 9.53
CA ARG A 425 23.82 6.41 9.17
C ARG A 425 22.63 6.25 10.11
N ARG A 426 21.73 5.33 9.75
CA ARG A 426 20.57 4.95 10.57
C ARG A 426 21.05 4.37 11.91
N ARG A 427 20.49 4.86 13.01
CA ARG A 427 20.74 4.35 14.38
C ARG A 427 19.43 3.94 15.04
N LEU A 428 19.52 3.39 16.24
CA LEU A 428 18.40 3.19 17.15
C LEU A 428 18.76 3.87 18.46
N PHE A 429 17.89 4.76 18.94
CA PHE A 429 17.96 5.37 20.26
C PHE A 429 16.76 4.90 21.08
N VAL A 430 16.98 4.71 22.38
CA VAL A 430 15.95 4.33 23.36
C VAL A 430 15.88 5.42 24.41
N TYR A 431 14.67 5.91 24.66
CA TYR A 431 14.35 6.89 25.69
C TYR A 431 13.32 6.29 26.65
N ARG A 432 13.46 6.59 27.93
CA ARG A 432 12.48 6.23 28.95
C ARG A 432 11.71 7.47 29.39
N LEU A 433 10.42 7.30 29.63
CA LEU A 433 9.59 8.35 30.23
C LEU A 433 9.86 8.40 31.74
N ARG A 434 10.24 9.55 32.27
CA ARG A 434 10.37 9.82 33.71
C ARG A 434 9.73 11.16 34.02
N GLU A 435 8.77 11.17 34.94
CA GLU A 435 8.07 12.40 35.38
C GLU A 435 7.53 13.22 34.19
N GLY A 436 6.99 12.53 33.18
CA GLY A 436 6.45 13.15 31.97
C GLY A 436 7.51 13.67 30.98
N ARG A 437 8.81 13.44 31.19
CA ARG A 437 9.90 13.82 30.27
C ARG A 437 10.63 12.60 29.72
N TRP A 438 11.03 12.66 28.46
CA TRP A 438 11.84 11.62 27.84
C TRP A 438 13.32 11.81 28.19
N VAL A 439 13.90 10.81 28.84
CA VAL A 439 15.32 10.78 29.19
C VAL A 439 16.03 9.72 28.36
N PRO A 440 17.17 10.03 27.71
CA PRO A 440 17.96 9.04 27.00
C PRO A 440 18.34 7.86 27.90
N ARG A 441 18.11 6.63 27.41
CA ARG A 441 18.60 5.39 28.03
C ARG A 441 19.75 4.79 27.25
N TRP A 442 19.62 4.77 25.93
CA TRP A 442 20.66 4.26 25.04
C TRP A 442 20.66 5.06 23.74
N LEU A 443 21.81 5.67 23.41
CA LEU A 443 21.97 6.53 22.23
C LEU A 443 22.81 5.84 21.13
N GLY A 444 22.63 4.54 20.97
CA GLY A 444 23.05 3.81 19.76
C GLY A 444 24.56 3.59 19.61
N SER A 445 25.19 2.82 20.51
CA SER A 445 26.62 2.50 20.44
C SER A 445 26.99 1.66 19.21
N GLN A 446 26.25 0.58 18.90
CA GLN A 446 26.12 -0.08 17.58
C GLN A 446 25.30 -1.38 17.73
N VAL A 447 24.59 -1.78 16.68
CA VAL A 447 24.18 -3.18 16.45
C VAL A 447 25.25 -3.85 15.57
N VAL A 448 25.24 -5.17 15.41
CA VAL A 448 26.38 -5.92 14.82
C VAL A 448 26.77 -5.45 13.42
N HIS A 449 25.80 -5.18 12.55
CA HIS A 449 26.00 -4.72 11.18
C HIS A 449 25.33 -3.36 10.93
N ARG A 450 25.41 -2.84 9.70
CA ARG A 450 24.79 -1.56 9.35
C ARG A 450 23.27 -1.68 9.47
N LEU A 451 22.69 -1.02 10.47
CA LEU A 451 21.25 -0.97 10.67
C LEU A 451 20.54 -0.36 9.45
N LEU A 452 19.56 -1.09 8.91
CA LEU A 452 18.63 -0.60 7.91
C LEU A 452 17.28 -0.23 8.52
N TYR A 453 16.79 -1.05 9.45
CA TYR A 453 15.53 -0.84 10.14
C TYR A 453 15.45 -1.63 11.45
N PHE A 454 14.52 -1.29 12.34
CA PHE A 454 14.23 -2.05 13.55
C PHE A 454 12.74 -2.07 13.86
N ARG A 455 12.29 -2.99 14.70
CA ARG A 455 10.97 -2.97 15.33
C ARG A 455 10.99 -3.70 16.67
N PRO A 456 10.23 -3.25 17.66
CA PRO A 456 9.92 -4.09 18.81
C PRO A 456 9.00 -5.26 18.36
N ALA A 457 9.17 -6.40 18.99
CA ALA A 457 8.34 -7.59 18.77
C ALA A 457 8.10 -8.28 20.11
N ARG A 458 6.85 -8.68 20.37
CA ARG A 458 6.51 -9.44 21.58
C ARG A 458 6.60 -10.94 21.30
N ARG A 459 7.33 -11.65 22.14
CA ARG A 459 7.50 -13.10 22.06
C ARG A 459 6.34 -13.82 22.74
N ALA A 460 6.21 -15.12 22.44
CA ALA A 460 5.20 -16.00 23.05
C ALA A 460 5.33 -16.10 24.58
N ASP A 461 6.54 -15.94 25.12
CA ASP A 461 6.81 -15.87 26.57
C ASP A 461 6.44 -14.51 27.20
N GLY A 462 5.83 -13.61 26.42
CA GLY A 462 5.39 -12.29 26.85
C GLY A 462 6.49 -11.22 26.83
N ARG A 463 7.76 -11.58 26.62
CA ARG A 463 8.89 -10.64 26.60
C ARG A 463 8.99 -9.87 25.28
N THR A 464 9.35 -8.60 25.36
CA THR A 464 9.70 -7.78 24.20
C THR A 464 11.15 -8.02 23.80
N VAL A 465 11.38 -8.17 22.50
CA VAL A 465 12.69 -8.14 21.85
C VAL A 465 12.71 -7.05 20.79
N VAL A 466 13.90 -6.61 20.40
CA VAL A 466 14.09 -5.72 19.26
C VAL A 466 14.57 -6.56 18.08
N LEU A 467 13.78 -6.60 17.02
CA LEU A 467 14.21 -7.15 15.74
C LEU A 467 14.86 -6.04 14.92
N THR A 468 15.97 -6.37 14.27
CA THR A 468 16.69 -5.47 13.37
C THR A 468 16.76 -6.09 11.98
N LEU A 469 16.81 -5.24 10.96
CA LEU A 469 17.23 -5.59 9.62
C LEU A 469 18.55 -4.87 9.34
N GLU A 470 19.60 -5.62 9.07
CA GLU A 470 20.96 -5.12 9.00
C GLU A 470 21.66 -5.56 7.70
N ARG A 471 22.67 -4.80 7.27
CA ARG A 471 23.49 -5.11 6.10
C ARG A 471 24.95 -5.26 6.49
N ALA A 472 25.52 -6.42 6.25
CA ALA A 472 26.92 -6.72 6.48
C ALA A 472 27.82 -6.08 5.40
N PRO A 473 29.13 -5.92 5.64
CA PRO A 473 30.08 -5.36 4.66
C PRO A 473 30.16 -6.15 3.36
N ASP A 474 29.95 -7.47 3.41
CA ASP A 474 29.92 -8.36 2.25
C ASP A 474 28.63 -8.25 1.42
N GLY A 475 27.71 -7.36 1.81
CA GLY A 475 26.46 -7.10 1.13
C GLY A 475 25.28 -7.98 1.55
N ARG A 476 25.49 -9.01 2.39
CA ARG A 476 24.40 -9.84 2.91
C ARG A 476 23.51 -9.07 3.87
N TYR A 477 22.24 -9.47 3.92
CA TYR A 477 21.21 -8.93 4.80
C TYR A 477 20.91 -9.91 5.92
N TYR A 478 20.78 -9.39 7.13
CA TYR A 478 20.56 -10.16 8.35
C TYR A 478 19.34 -9.65 9.10
N VAL A 479 18.56 -10.58 9.65
CA VAL A 479 17.52 -10.25 10.64
C VAL A 479 18.04 -10.62 12.02
N GLY A 480 18.38 -9.63 12.82
CA GLY A 480 18.90 -9.82 14.18
C GLY A 480 17.80 -9.77 15.22
N ARG A 481 17.92 -10.59 16.27
CA ARG A 481 17.07 -10.53 17.46
C ARG A 481 17.91 -10.09 18.65
N TYR A 482 17.52 -8.97 19.25
CA TYR A 482 18.20 -8.35 20.37
C TYR A 482 17.29 -8.30 21.60
N TYR A 483 17.88 -8.43 22.77
CA TYR A 483 17.22 -8.18 24.06
C TYR A 483 17.97 -7.10 24.82
N TRP A 484 17.28 -6.44 25.74
CA TRP A 484 17.92 -5.47 26.62
C TRP A 484 18.70 -6.17 27.73
N GLN A 485 19.96 -5.76 27.93
CA GLN A 485 20.80 -6.25 29.01
C GLN A 485 21.58 -5.10 29.64
N GLY A 486 21.28 -4.80 30.90
CA GLY A 486 21.93 -3.71 31.65
C GLY A 486 21.64 -2.34 31.04
N PHE A 487 22.57 -1.83 30.22
CA PHE A 487 22.55 -0.49 29.65
C PHE A 487 22.32 -0.43 28.12
N GLY A 488 22.10 -1.56 27.45
CA GLY A 488 21.95 -1.58 26.01
C GLY A 488 21.36 -2.88 25.44
N LEU A 489 21.42 -2.98 24.11
CA LEU A 489 20.93 -4.13 23.37
C LEU A 489 22.04 -5.15 23.13
N THR A 490 21.77 -6.40 23.49
CA THR A 490 22.64 -7.55 23.22
C THR A 490 22.01 -8.44 22.15
N LEU A 491 22.80 -8.85 21.15
CA LEU A 491 22.35 -9.81 20.15
C LEU A 491 22.16 -11.18 20.82
N ASP A 492 20.96 -11.75 20.69
CA ASP A 492 20.71 -13.17 20.99
C ASP A 492 21.17 -14.03 19.81
N ARG A 493 20.60 -13.78 18.62
CA ARG A 493 21.01 -14.47 17.38
C ARG A 493 20.53 -13.74 16.14
N PHE A 494 21.16 -14.03 15.00
CA PHE A 494 20.55 -13.78 13.70
C PHE A 494 19.53 -14.89 13.39
N ILE A 495 18.28 -14.50 13.17
CA ILE A 495 17.17 -15.43 12.89
C ILE A 495 16.99 -15.69 11.39
N HIS A 496 17.61 -14.87 10.53
CA HIS A 496 17.60 -15.04 9.09
C HIS A 496 18.81 -14.36 8.44
N GLN A 497 19.28 -14.92 7.32
CA GLN A 497 20.28 -14.31 6.45
C GLN A 497 19.88 -14.49 4.97
N SER A 498 20.16 -13.49 4.13
CA SER A 498 19.91 -13.57 2.69
C SER A 498 20.79 -12.61 1.89
N ARG A 499 21.00 -12.91 0.60
CA ARG A 499 21.58 -11.97 -0.37
C ARG A 499 20.53 -10.99 -0.93
N SER A 500 19.25 -11.27 -0.73
CA SER A 500 18.14 -10.42 -1.19
C SER A 500 17.55 -9.62 -0.02
N LEU A 501 17.48 -8.29 -0.19
CA LEU A 501 16.79 -7.43 0.76
C LEU A 501 15.30 -7.78 0.85
N ASP A 502 14.69 -8.26 -0.23
CA ASP A 502 13.28 -8.65 -0.25
C ASP A 502 13.04 -9.87 0.63
N ALA A 503 13.87 -10.91 0.48
CA ALA A 503 13.79 -12.10 1.31
C ALA A 503 14.02 -11.77 2.79
N ALA A 504 15.03 -10.94 3.09
CA ALA A 504 15.30 -10.51 4.46
C ALA A 504 14.17 -9.64 5.04
N TYR A 505 13.59 -8.74 4.24
CA TYR A 505 12.41 -7.96 4.63
C TYR A 505 11.23 -8.85 4.97
N PHE A 506 10.92 -9.85 4.12
CA PHE A 506 9.80 -10.77 4.33
C PHE A 506 9.93 -11.63 5.60
N GLN A 507 11.17 -11.89 6.05
CA GLN A 507 11.44 -12.58 7.32
C GLN A 507 11.50 -11.63 8.51
N PHE A 508 11.82 -10.35 8.27
CA PHE A 508 11.83 -9.31 9.28
C PHE A 508 10.41 -8.91 9.73
N ILE A 509 9.44 -8.88 8.82
CA ILE A 509 8.08 -8.39 9.07
C ILE A 509 7.17 -9.36 9.80
#